data_AF-A0A7X7F7U9-F1
#
_entry.id   AF-A0A7X7F7U9-F1
#
_cell.length_a   1.000
_cell.length_b   1.000
_cell.length_c   1.000
_cell.angle_alpha   90.00
_cell.angle_beta   90.00
_cell.angle_gamma   90.00
#
_symmetry.space_group_name_H-M   'P 1'
#
loop_
_entity.id
_entity.type
_entity.pdbx_description
1 polymer ?
#
loop_
_entity_poly.entity_id
_entity_poly.type
_entity_poly.pdbx_seq_one_letter_code
_entity_poly.pdbx_strand_id
1 'polypeptide(L)'
;MAEKCDIGLMGLAVMGQNLVLNMEDHGFSVAVYNRTTSKVDEFVNSDEAKGRRIVGCHSLKELVDSLSRPRKVMLMIKSPDAVPAIKDVLYPDVSAIDSVIEQLIGLLEPGDVIIDGGNTHFRDTERRTKVVESKGLLYIGTGVSGGEEGARFGPSIMPGGSPDAWPLVKPIFQAISAKVGPNGDIPCCEWVGNRGAGHYVKMVHNGIEYGDMQLICEAYWMLKLALGMSNEELYDVFSEWNKGELDSYLIEITRDIFSVKDPETGQYLVDLILDTAGAKGTGKWMSQLALDLGVPSTLVTTAVYARCISAMKDARVRASKLLDGPTPCVCTCGAGDPAAKKEFIEKVRKALYASKICSYAQGYVQMCAAGKEYDWNLNLGPIALLWRGGCIIRATFLERIKEAFDKNLELENLLLDPYFKNAVESSQTAWRD
;
A
#
# COMPACT_ATOMS: atom_id res chain seq x y z
N MET A 1 -32.89 -25.79 -1.42
CA MET A 1 -32.19 -24.78 -2.26
C MET A 1 -30.74 -24.82 -1.85
N ALA A 2 -29.79 -24.67 -2.79
CA ALA A 2 -28.38 -24.52 -2.41
C ALA A 2 -28.25 -23.30 -1.47
N GLU A 3 -27.43 -23.45 -0.43
CA GLU A 3 -27.13 -22.36 0.50
C GLU A 3 -26.47 -21.21 -0.27
N LYS A 4 -26.98 -19.99 -0.11
CA LYS A 4 -26.46 -18.80 -0.81
C LYS A 4 -25.21 -18.29 -0.10
N CYS A 5 -24.26 -17.76 -0.86
CA CYS A 5 -23.02 -17.21 -0.32
C CYS A 5 -23.19 -15.77 0.20
N ASP A 6 -22.34 -15.38 1.15
CA ASP A 6 -22.30 -14.03 1.74
C ASP A 6 -21.70 -12.98 0.80
N ILE A 7 -20.73 -13.40 -0.02
CA ILE A 7 -20.00 -12.53 -0.95
C ILE A 7 -19.50 -13.33 -2.16
N GLY A 8 -19.42 -12.65 -3.31
CA GLY A 8 -18.79 -13.16 -4.52
C GLY A 8 -17.45 -12.49 -4.78
N LEU A 9 -16.44 -13.23 -5.25
CA LEU A 9 -15.15 -12.67 -5.67
C LEU A 9 -14.79 -13.10 -7.09
N MET A 10 -14.52 -12.12 -7.95
CA MET A 10 -14.01 -12.31 -9.30
C MET A 10 -12.51 -11.98 -9.39
N GLY A 11 -11.71 -12.93 -9.88
CA GLY A 11 -10.28 -12.76 -10.11
C GLY A 11 -9.44 -13.59 -9.14
N LEU A 12 -9.03 -14.78 -9.59
CA LEU A 12 -8.33 -15.78 -8.78
C LEU A 12 -6.81 -15.79 -9.05
N ALA A 13 -6.19 -14.61 -9.03
CA ALA A 13 -4.75 -14.53 -8.82
C ALA A 13 -4.43 -14.75 -7.32
N VAL A 14 -3.15 -14.82 -6.94
CA VAL A 14 -2.74 -15.13 -5.55
C VAL A 14 -3.42 -14.22 -4.53
N MET A 15 -3.49 -12.91 -4.79
CA MET A 15 -4.22 -11.95 -3.94
C MET A 15 -5.71 -12.30 -3.76
N GLY A 16 -6.39 -12.69 -4.84
CA GLY A 16 -7.82 -13.02 -4.80
C GLY A 16 -8.08 -14.35 -4.07
N GLN A 17 -7.26 -15.37 -4.34
CA GLN A 17 -7.34 -16.66 -3.65
C GLN A 17 -7.15 -16.49 -2.14
N ASN A 18 -6.14 -15.72 -1.73
CA ASN A 18 -5.85 -15.47 -0.32
C ASN A 18 -6.96 -14.67 0.38
N LEU A 19 -7.58 -13.69 -0.29
CA LEU A 19 -8.75 -13.00 0.24
C LEU A 19 -9.95 -13.93 0.42
N VAL A 20 -10.20 -14.84 -0.53
CA VAL A 20 -11.28 -15.83 -0.41
C VAL A 20 -11.04 -16.74 0.80
N LEU A 21 -9.83 -17.27 0.95
CA LEU A 21 -9.47 -18.12 2.09
C LEU A 21 -9.58 -17.37 3.41
N ASN A 22 -9.18 -16.09 3.44
CA ASN A 22 -9.32 -15.24 4.62
C ASN A 22 -10.79 -15.01 4.98
N MET A 23 -11.66 -14.70 4.02
CA MET A 23 -13.10 -14.57 4.25
C MET A 23 -13.70 -15.89 4.79
N GLU A 24 -13.27 -17.03 4.24
CA GLU A 24 -13.78 -18.34 4.65
C GLU A 24 -13.36 -18.72 6.08
N ASP A 25 -12.09 -18.47 6.44
CA ASP A 25 -11.57 -18.66 7.81
C ASP A 25 -12.34 -17.83 8.85
N HIS A 26 -12.88 -16.67 8.44
CA HIS A 26 -13.68 -15.78 9.28
C HIS A 26 -15.19 -16.07 9.21
N GLY A 27 -15.57 -17.24 8.69
CA GLY A 27 -16.95 -17.74 8.76
C GLY A 27 -17.85 -17.34 7.59
N PHE A 28 -17.33 -16.62 6.59
CA PHE A 28 -18.12 -16.21 5.43
C PHE A 28 -18.08 -17.28 4.33
N SER A 29 -19.21 -17.51 3.70
CA SER A 29 -19.32 -18.33 2.50
C SER A 29 -19.04 -17.50 1.25
N VAL A 30 -18.21 -18.02 0.33
CA VAL A 30 -17.69 -17.23 -0.80
C VAL A 30 -17.96 -17.93 -2.12
N ALA A 31 -18.65 -17.25 -3.04
CA ALA A 31 -18.74 -17.69 -4.43
C ALA A 31 -17.58 -17.11 -5.23
N VAL A 32 -16.89 -17.91 -6.04
CA VAL A 32 -15.72 -17.49 -6.79
C VAL A 32 -15.90 -17.67 -8.28
N TYR A 33 -15.40 -16.68 -9.03
CA TYR A 33 -15.40 -16.72 -10.48
C TYR A 33 -14.08 -16.19 -11.04
N ASN A 34 -13.67 -16.72 -12.19
CA ASN A 34 -12.56 -16.18 -12.94
C ASN A 34 -12.83 -16.38 -14.44
N ARG A 35 -12.44 -15.40 -15.26
CA ARG A 35 -12.64 -15.45 -16.73
C ARG A 35 -12.11 -16.75 -17.35
N THR A 36 -10.93 -17.18 -16.92
CA THR A 36 -10.40 -18.51 -17.24
C THR A 36 -10.93 -19.47 -16.19
N THR A 37 -11.92 -20.28 -16.55
CA THR A 37 -12.65 -21.17 -15.63
C THR A 37 -11.78 -22.29 -15.05
N SER A 38 -10.74 -22.74 -15.75
CA SER A 38 -9.81 -23.74 -15.19
C SER A 38 -9.16 -23.27 -13.88
N LYS A 39 -8.93 -21.95 -13.70
CA LYS A 39 -8.44 -21.38 -12.44
C LYS A 39 -9.43 -21.50 -11.29
N VAL A 40 -10.74 -21.53 -11.59
CA VAL A 40 -11.79 -21.79 -10.60
C VAL A 40 -11.69 -23.24 -10.15
N ASP A 41 -11.64 -24.16 -11.12
CA ASP A 41 -11.56 -25.59 -10.83
C ASP A 41 -10.28 -25.96 -10.09
N GLU A 42 -9.13 -25.41 -10.50
CA GLU A 42 -7.83 -25.57 -9.84
C GLU A 42 -7.89 -25.07 -8.39
N PHE A 43 -8.43 -23.87 -8.15
CA PHE A 43 -8.50 -23.29 -6.82
C PHE A 43 -9.44 -24.09 -5.92
N VAL A 44 -10.68 -24.35 -6.32
CA VAL A 44 -11.69 -25.04 -5.50
C VAL A 44 -11.30 -26.49 -5.17
N ASN A 45 -10.51 -27.13 -6.05
CA ASN A 45 -9.99 -28.48 -5.82
C ASN A 45 -8.61 -28.51 -5.13
N SER A 46 -7.98 -27.37 -4.87
CA SER A 46 -6.71 -27.30 -4.15
C SER A 46 -6.85 -27.79 -2.71
N ASP A 47 -5.75 -28.26 -2.12
CA ASP A 47 -5.71 -28.70 -0.72
C ASP A 47 -6.14 -27.60 0.25
N GLU A 48 -5.91 -26.33 -0.11
CA GLU A 48 -6.30 -25.19 0.72
C GLU A 48 -7.79 -24.90 0.65
N ALA A 49 -8.49 -25.10 -0.48
CA ALA A 49 -9.89 -24.70 -0.64
C ALA A 49 -10.89 -25.86 -0.55
N LYS A 50 -10.45 -27.09 -0.81
CA LYS A 50 -11.33 -28.25 -0.94
C LYS A 50 -12.08 -28.55 0.35
N GLY A 51 -13.40 -28.67 0.25
CA GLY A 51 -14.28 -28.97 1.39
C GLY A 51 -14.63 -27.75 2.26
N ARG A 52 -14.14 -26.56 1.91
CA ARG A 52 -14.52 -25.30 2.56
C ARG A 52 -15.83 -24.74 2.01
N ARG A 53 -16.35 -23.68 2.64
CA ARG A 53 -17.56 -22.94 2.19
C ARG A 53 -17.28 -22.04 0.96
N ILE A 54 -16.63 -22.61 -0.06
CA ILE A 54 -16.25 -21.92 -1.30
C ILE A 54 -16.98 -22.58 -2.47
N VAL A 55 -17.75 -21.78 -3.21
CA VAL A 55 -18.52 -22.26 -4.37
C VAL A 55 -17.88 -21.76 -5.64
N GLY A 56 -17.40 -22.67 -6.49
CA GLY A 56 -16.91 -22.34 -7.83
C GLY A 56 -18.06 -22.07 -8.81
N CYS A 57 -17.99 -20.96 -9.52
CA CYS A 57 -18.94 -20.58 -10.58
C CYS A 57 -18.22 -20.50 -11.93
N HIS A 58 -18.93 -20.81 -13.02
CA HIS A 58 -18.36 -20.83 -14.39
C HIS A 58 -18.90 -19.69 -15.27
N SER A 59 -19.81 -18.86 -14.73
CA SER A 59 -20.29 -17.64 -15.37
C SER A 59 -20.59 -16.53 -14.34
N LEU A 60 -20.61 -15.27 -14.78
CA LEU A 60 -21.06 -14.15 -13.93
C LEU A 60 -22.50 -14.32 -13.46
N LYS A 61 -23.36 -14.94 -14.29
CA LYS A 61 -24.74 -15.24 -13.90
C LYS A 61 -24.78 -16.25 -12.75
N GLU A 62 -24.01 -17.34 -12.84
CA GLU A 62 -23.91 -18.31 -11.74
C GLU A 62 -23.34 -17.68 -10.47
N LEU A 63 -22.35 -16.79 -10.60
CA LEU A 63 -21.81 -16.04 -9.47
C LEU A 63 -22.92 -15.25 -8.79
N VAL A 64 -23.62 -14.39 -9.52
CA VAL A 64 -24.71 -13.53 -9.01
C VAL A 64 -25.86 -14.36 -8.44
N ASP A 65 -26.25 -15.44 -9.12
CA ASP A 65 -27.30 -16.34 -8.66
C ASP A 65 -26.91 -17.07 -7.37
N SER A 66 -25.63 -17.27 -7.09
CA SER A 66 -25.16 -17.95 -5.87
C SER A 66 -25.17 -17.05 -4.63
N LEU A 67 -25.39 -15.73 -4.76
CA LEU A 67 -25.27 -14.78 -3.65
C LEU A 67 -26.59 -14.53 -2.92
N SER A 68 -26.47 -14.29 -1.61
CA SER A 68 -27.53 -13.73 -0.78
C SER A 68 -27.77 -12.26 -1.14
N ARG A 69 -29.00 -11.76 -0.92
CA ARG A 69 -29.35 -10.35 -1.16
C ARG A 69 -29.23 -9.53 0.14
N PRO A 70 -28.82 -8.25 0.08
CA PRO A 70 -28.24 -7.57 -1.09
C PRO A 70 -26.89 -8.20 -1.47
N ARG A 71 -26.70 -8.43 -2.76
CA ARG A 71 -25.55 -9.16 -3.30
C ARG A 71 -24.30 -8.29 -3.23
N LYS A 72 -23.16 -8.92 -2.95
CA LYS A 72 -21.86 -8.24 -2.82
C LYS A 72 -20.88 -8.91 -3.76
N VAL A 73 -20.40 -8.20 -4.76
CA VAL A 73 -19.48 -8.73 -5.77
C VAL A 73 -18.16 -7.96 -5.73
N MET A 74 -17.09 -8.61 -5.30
CA MET A 74 -15.75 -8.05 -5.24
C MET A 74 -14.92 -8.42 -6.47
N LEU A 75 -14.30 -7.42 -7.07
CA LEU A 75 -13.45 -7.51 -8.24
C LEU A 75 -11.99 -7.39 -7.80
N MET A 76 -11.23 -8.48 -7.95
CA MET A 76 -9.78 -8.56 -7.76
C MET A 76 -9.08 -8.79 -9.09
N ILE A 77 -9.36 -7.88 -10.03
CA ILE A 77 -8.83 -7.92 -11.39
C ILE A 77 -7.64 -6.96 -11.48
N LYS A 78 -6.56 -7.39 -12.11
CA LYS A 78 -5.37 -6.54 -12.30
C LYS A 78 -5.70 -5.34 -13.20
N SER A 79 -5.43 -4.14 -12.71
CA SER A 79 -5.46 -2.90 -13.52
C SER A 79 -4.11 -2.70 -14.22
N PRO A 80 -4.00 -2.53 -15.56
CA PRO A 80 -4.96 -2.82 -16.64
C PRO A 80 -4.45 -3.97 -17.52
N ASP A 81 -5.10 -5.14 -17.50
CA ASP A 81 -5.19 -5.89 -18.75
C ASP A 81 -6.08 -5.04 -19.67
N ALA A 82 -5.47 -4.18 -20.48
CA ALA A 82 -6.19 -3.39 -21.46
C ALA A 82 -6.97 -4.35 -22.39
N VAL A 83 -8.27 -4.11 -22.54
CA VAL A 83 -8.98 -4.62 -23.72
C VAL A 83 -8.48 -3.79 -24.90
N PRO A 84 -8.23 -4.36 -26.10
CA PRO A 84 -7.78 -3.59 -27.24
C PRO A 84 -8.69 -2.39 -27.48
N ALA A 85 -8.17 -1.18 -27.29
CA ALA A 85 -8.86 0.02 -27.73
C ALA A 85 -9.03 -0.03 -29.24
N ILE A 86 -10.16 0.46 -29.74
CA ILE A 86 -10.31 0.79 -31.14
C ILE A 86 -9.47 2.06 -31.38
N LYS A 87 -8.19 1.87 -31.75
CA LYS A 87 -7.16 2.87 -32.15
C LYS A 87 -6.56 3.78 -31.06
N ASP A 88 -5.40 4.35 -31.45
CA ASP A 88 -4.42 5.14 -30.68
C ASP A 88 -5.05 6.24 -29.80
N VAL A 89 -5.37 5.89 -28.55
CA VAL A 89 -5.64 6.82 -27.46
C VAL A 89 -4.70 6.45 -26.32
N LEU A 90 -3.98 7.43 -25.78
CA LEU A 90 -2.92 7.24 -24.78
C LEU A 90 -3.41 6.59 -23.46
N TYR A 91 -4.74 6.47 -23.29
CA TYR A 91 -5.45 5.85 -22.19
C TYR A 91 -6.75 5.23 -22.73
N PRO A 92 -6.85 3.90 -22.91
CA PRO A 92 -8.09 3.32 -23.44
C PRO A 92 -9.21 3.47 -22.41
N ASP A 93 -10.29 4.16 -22.80
CA ASP A 93 -11.48 4.46 -21.99
C ASP A 93 -12.33 3.23 -21.58
N VAL A 94 -11.84 2.01 -21.82
CA VAL A 94 -12.51 0.78 -21.36
C VAL A 94 -11.48 -0.16 -20.75
N SER A 95 -11.41 -0.19 -19.42
CA SER A 95 -10.67 -1.23 -18.72
C SER A 95 -11.47 -2.54 -18.70
N ALA A 96 -10.79 -3.68 -18.52
CA ALA A 96 -11.47 -4.96 -18.31
C ALA A 96 -12.49 -4.92 -17.16
N ILE A 97 -12.24 -4.07 -16.15
CA ILE A 97 -13.15 -3.85 -15.02
C ILE A 97 -14.44 -3.15 -15.49
N ASP A 98 -14.37 -2.17 -16.38
CA ASP A 98 -15.55 -1.45 -16.87
C ASP A 98 -16.52 -2.39 -17.61
N SER A 99 -15.99 -3.30 -18.46
CA SER A 99 -16.82 -4.30 -19.15
C SER A 99 -17.47 -5.29 -18.18
N VAL A 100 -16.77 -5.68 -17.11
CA VAL A 100 -17.34 -6.56 -16.07
C VAL A 100 -18.44 -5.84 -15.29
N ILE A 101 -18.22 -4.56 -14.92
CA ILE A 101 -19.22 -3.74 -14.24
C ILE A 101 -20.49 -3.63 -15.10
N GLU A 102 -20.37 -3.38 -16.40
CA GLU A 102 -21.52 -3.30 -17.31
C GLU A 102 -22.32 -4.62 -17.35
N GLN A 103 -21.64 -5.76 -17.40
CA GLN A 103 -22.30 -7.07 -17.34
C GLN A 103 -22.99 -7.30 -15.98
N LEU A 104 -22.34 -6.94 -14.88
CA LEU A 104 -22.93 -7.04 -13.54
C LEU A 104 -24.16 -6.14 -13.38
N ILE A 105 -24.15 -4.93 -13.94
CA ILE A 105 -25.32 -4.03 -13.94
C ILE A 105 -26.55 -4.73 -14.58
N GLY A 106 -26.34 -5.54 -15.62
CA GLY A 106 -27.42 -6.30 -16.25
C GLY A 106 -27.93 -7.52 -15.46
N LEU A 107 -27.22 -7.93 -14.41
CA LEU A 107 -27.52 -9.13 -13.61
C LEU A 107 -27.94 -8.81 -12.17
N LEU A 108 -27.52 -7.66 -11.64
CA LEU A 108 -27.78 -7.21 -10.28
C LEU A 108 -29.10 -6.44 -10.15
N GLU A 109 -29.61 -6.33 -8.93
CA GLU A 109 -30.84 -5.61 -8.60
C GLU A 109 -30.54 -4.39 -7.73
N PRO A 110 -31.40 -3.34 -7.72
CA PRO A 110 -31.19 -2.15 -6.90
C PRO A 110 -30.87 -2.48 -5.43
N GLY A 111 -29.85 -1.83 -4.88
CA GLY A 111 -29.31 -2.09 -3.54
C GLY A 111 -28.16 -3.11 -3.49
N ASP A 112 -27.89 -3.85 -4.56
CA ASP A 112 -26.71 -4.72 -4.66
C ASP A 112 -25.41 -3.89 -4.77
N VAL A 113 -24.28 -4.46 -4.33
CA VAL A 113 -22.98 -3.79 -4.17
C VAL A 113 -21.93 -4.38 -5.11
N ILE A 114 -21.27 -3.53 -5.89
CA ILE A 114 -20.06 -3.85 -6.65
C ILE A 114 -18.86 -3.25 -5.92
N ILE A 115 -17.80 -4.03 -5.73
CA ILE A 115 -16.60 -3.65 -4.98
C ILE A 115 -15.39 -3.83 -5.92
N ASP A 116 -14.59 -2.79 -6.14
CA ASP A 116 -13.29 -2.88 -6.82
C ASP A 116 -12.18 -2.85 -5.78
N GLY A 117 -11.46 -3.98 -5.63
CA GLY A 117 -10.34 -4.15 -4.70
C GLY A 117 -8.96 -3.98 -5.34
N GLY A 118 -8.90 -3.52 -6.59
CA GLY A 118 -7.66 -3.33 -7.33
C GLY A 118 -6.84 -2.12 -6.88
N ASN A 119 -5.65 -1.97 -7.47
CA ASN A 119 -4.93 -0.68 -7.44
C ASN A 119 -5.45 0.21 -8.57
N THR A 120 -6.68 0.69 -8.42
CA THR A 120 -7.38 1.51 -9.42
C THR A 120 -7.08 2.99 -9.22
N HIS A 121 -6.98 3.76 -10.31
CA HIS A 121 -6.84 5.21 -10.23
C HIS A 121 -8.17 5.83 -9.74
N PHE A 122 -8.12 6.72 -8.75
CA PHE A 122 -9.35 7.20 -8.08
C PHE A 122 -10.39 7.84 -9.03
N ARG A 123 -9.95 8.50 -10.12
CA ARG A 123 -10.85 9.08 -11.13
C ARG A 123 -11.71 8.02 -11.84
N ASP A 124 -11.20 6.80 -12.00
CA ASP A 124 -11.99 5.69 -12.54
C ASP A 124 -13.08 5.28 -11.54
N THR A 125 -12.76 5.25 -10.25
CA THR A 125 -13.75 5.02 -9.20
C THR A 125 -14.80 6.12 -9.16
N GLU A 126 -14.42 7.39 -9.23
CA GLU A 126 -15.36 8.52 -9.33
C GLU A 126 -16.34 8.34 -10.49
N ARG A 127 -15.84 7.97 -11.68
CA ARG A 127 -16.67 7.70 -12.86
C ARG A 127 -17.57 6.48 -12.65
N ARG A 128 -17.02 5.36 -12.17
CA ARG A 128 -17.75 4.09 -11.97
C ARG A 128 -18.84 4.22 -10.91
N THR A 129 -18.57 4.89 -9.79
CA THR A 129 -19.55 5.16 -8.74
C THR A 129 -20.77 5.87 -9.34
N LYS A 130 -20.58 6.95 -10.10
CA LYS A 130 -21.70 7.68 -10.75
C LYS A 130 -22.53 6.80 -11.69
N VAL A 131 -21.87 5.97 -12.50
CA VAL A 131 -22.55 5.07 -13.45
C VAL A 131 -23.35 4.01 -12.70
N VAL A 132 -22.75 3.37 -11.70
CA VAL A 132 -23.39 2.28 -10.92
C VAL A 132 -24.56 2.81 -10.09
N GLU A 133 -24.39 3.96 -9.42
CA GLU A 133 -25.46 4.62 -8.66
C GLU A 133 -26.64 5.05 -9.53
N SER A 134 -26.40 5.47 -10.79
CA SER A 134 -27.47 5.81 -11.73
C SER A 134 -28.40 4.64 -12.06
N LYS A 135 -28.00 3.41 -11.74
CA LYS A 135 -28.76 2.16 -11.92
C LYS A 135 -29.41 1.67 -10.62
N GLY A 136 -29.31 2.44 -9.53
CA GLY A 136 -29.79 2.05 -8.20
C GLY A 136 -28.90 1.04 -7.48
N LEU A 137 -27.69 0.80 -7.99
CA LEU A 137 -26.70 -0.07 -7.38
C LEU A 137 -25.71 0.74 -6.54
N LEU A 138 -24.96 0.06 -5.68
CA LEU A 138 -23.96 0.67 -4.81
C LEU A 138 -22.55 0.29 -5.27
N TYR A 139 -21.59 1.21 -5.14
CA TYR A 139 -20.22 0.99 -5.56
C TYR A 139 -19.22 1.27 -4.45
N ILE A 140 -18.22 0.42 -4.28
CA ILE A 140 -17.07 0.65 -3.40
C ILE A 140 -15.79 0.51 -4.20
N GLY A 141 -14.94 1.53 -4.20
CA GLY A 141 -13.52 1.40 -4.53
C GLY A 141 -12.72 1.24 -3.23
N THR A 142 -12.06 0.11 -3.06
CA THR A 142 -11.35 -0.22 -1.81
C THR A 142 -9.89 -0.55 -2.08
N GLY A 143 -9.01 0.19 -1.41
CA GLY A 143 -7.59 -0.16 -1.40
C GLY A 143 -7.32 -1.36 -0.49
N VAL A 144 -6.65 -2.39 -1.02
CA VAL A 144 -6.17 -3.53 -0.21
C VAL A 144 -4.64 -3.52 -0.15
N SER A 145 -4.05 -3.47 1.04
CA SER A 145 -2.60 -3.45 1.26
C SER A 145 -2.14 -4.61 2.15
N GLY A 146 -0.93 -5.11 1.93
CA GLY A 146 -0.34 -6.23 2.70
C GLY A 146 0.30 -7.35 1.89
N GLY A 147 0.21 -7.28 0.56
CA GLY A 147 0.72 -8.34 -0.30
C GLY A 147 -0.05 -9.65 -0.11
N GLU A 148 0.55 -10.74 -0.57
CA GLU A 148 -0.10 -12.06 -0.59
C GLU A 148 -0.36 -12.60 0.82
N GLU A 149 0.61 -12.47 1.72
CA GLU A 149 0.48 -12.87 3.12
C GLU A 149 -0.54 -12.01 3.86
N GLY A 150 -0.49 -10.68 3.67
CA GLY A 150 -1.48 -9.77 4.24
C GLY A 150 -2.90 -10.11 3.76
N ALA A 151 -3.10 -10.37 2.47
CA ALA A 151 -4.40 -10.80 1.96
C ALA A 151 -4.94 -12.06 2.66
N ARG A 152 -4.05 -13.00 3.02
CA ARG A 152 -4.39 -14.29 3.63
C ARG A 152 -4.76 -14.19 5.11
N PHE A 153 -4.06 -13.34 5.86
CA PHE A 153 -4.15 -13.33 7.33
C PHE A 153 -4.66 -12.03 7.94
N GLY A 154 -4.70 -10.95 7.15
CA GLY A 154 -5.13 -9.64 7.63
C GLY A 154 -4.54 -8.50 6.82
N PRO A 155 -5.22 -8.00 5.77
CA PRO A 155 -4.74 -6.84 5.04
C PRO A 155 -5.23 -5.56 5.71
N SER A 156 -4.64 -4.43 5.33
CA SER A 156 -5.27 -3.12 5.51
C SER A 156 -6.29 -2.89 4.39
N ILE A 157 -7.50 -2.46 4.74
CA ILE A 157 -8.61 -2.28 3.80
C ILE A 157 -9.14 -0.84 3.91
N MET A 158 -9.20 -0.14 2.78
CA MET A 158 -9.47 1.30 2.70
C MET A 158 -10.71 1.57 1.83
N PRO A 159 -11.93 1.23 2.30
CA PRO A 159 -13.15 1.34 1.52
C PRO A 159 -13.63 2.79 1.39
N GLY A 160 -13.95 3.21 0.16
CA GLY A 160 -14.73 4.42 -0.11
C GLY A 160 -15.67 4.22 -1.30
N GLY A 161 -16.71 5.04 -1.43
CA GLY A 161 -17.74 4.84 -2.46
C GLY A 161 -19.11 5.35 -2.06
N SER A 162 -20.15 4.54 -2.29
CA SER A 162 -21.52 4.77 -1.85
C SER A 162 -21.66 4.49 -0.35
N PRO A 163 -22.01 5.48 0.50
CA PRO A 163 -22.09 5.30 1.95
C PRO A 163 -23.03 4.18 2.40
N ASP A 164 -24.15 3.99 1.70
CA ASP A 164 -25.14 2.95 2.00
C ASP A 164 -24.60 1.53 1.81
N ALA A 165 -23.49 1.37 1.09
CA ALA A 165 -22.81 0.09 0.94
C ALA A 165 -22.03 -0.32 2.18
N TRP A 166 -21.59 0.65 3.00
CA TRP A 166 -20.68 0.39 4.12
C TRP A 166 -21.27 -0.57 5.15
N PRO A 167 -22.51 -0.38 5.65
CA PRO A 167 -23.11 -1.32 6.61
C PRO A 167 -23.21 -2.76 6.07
N LEU A 168 -23.31 -2.93 4.75
CA LEU A 168 -23.45 -4.25 4.11
C LEU A 168 -22.13 -5.02 4.04
N VAL A 169 -21.00 -4.32 3.89
CA VAL A 169 -19.67 -4.93 3.74
C VAL A 169 -18.81 -4.83 5.00
N LYS A 170 -19.13 -3.91 5.92
CA LYS A 170 -18.38 -3.67 7.16
C LYS A 170 -18.08 -4.94 7.95
N PRO A 171 -19.06 -5.85 8.21
CA PRO A 171 -18.79 -7.06 8.97
C PRO A 171 -17.74 -7.95 8.32
N ILE A 172 -17.77 -8.08 6.99
CA ILE A 172 -16.80 -8.89 6.23
C ILE A 172 -15.43 -8.22 6.28
N PHE A 173 -15.35 -6.94 5.90
CA PHE A 173 -14.07 -6.25 5.77
C PHE A 173 -13.34 -6.10 7.11
N GLN A 174 -14.04 -5.74 8.19
CA GLN A 174 -13.41 -5.64 9.50
C GLN A 174 -12.97 -7.01 10.02
N ALA A 175 -13.78 -8.06 9.80
CA ALA A 175 -13.41 -9.41 10.19
C ALA A 175 -12.15 -9.90 9.47
N ILE A 176 -11.99 -9.66 8.17
CA ILE A 176 -10.81 -10.16 7.43
C ILE A 176 -9.57 -9.26 7.56
N SER A 177 -9.72 -8.00 7.96
CA SER A 177 -8.61 -7.04 8.06
C SER A 177 -7.59 -7.44 9.14
N ALA A 178 -6.38 -6.88 9.09
CA ALA A 178 -5.46 -6.94 10.23
C ALA A 178 -6.10 -6.31 11.47
N LYS A 179 -5.73 -6.78 12.65
CA LYS A 179 -6.18 -6.19 13.92
C LYS A 179 -4.99 -5.72 14.72
N VAL A 180 -5.14 -4.57 15.37
CA VAL A 180 -4.11 -3.92 16.19
C VAL A 180 -4.69 -3.52 17.55
N GLY A 181 -3.87 -2.86 18.37
CA GLY A 181 -4.24 -2.45 19.72
C GLY A 181 -3.87 -3.49 20.79
N PRO A 182 -3.97 -3.14 22.08
CA PRO A 182 -3.51 -3.99 23.18
C PRO A 182 -4.14 -5.39 23.23
N ASN A 183 -5.39 -5.51 22.75
CA ASN A 183 -6.13 -6.77 22.73
C ASN A 183 -6.19 -7.40 21.33
N GLY A 184 -5.57 -6.78 20.31
CA GLY A 184 -5.64 -7.24 18.92
C GLY A 184 -7.06 -7.21 18.35
N ASP A 185 -7.86 -6.21 18.71
CA ASP A 185 -9.30 -6.10 18.43
C ASP A 185 -9.68 -4.90 17.56
N ILE A 186 -8.75 -3.98 17.27
CA ILE A 186 -9.01 -2.80 16.45
C ILE A 186 -8.75 -3.16 14.98
N PRO A 187 -9.78 -3.24 14.12
CA PRO A 187 -9.60 -3.59 12.71
C PRO A 187 -8.88 -2.47 11.95
N CYS A 188 -7.94 -2.84 11.08
CA CYS A 188 -7.28 -1.96 10.11
C CYS A 188 -8.17 -1.73 8.89
N CYS A 189 -9.44 -1.41 9.15
CA CYS A 189 -10.49 -1.18 8.18
C CYS A 189 -11.60 -0.31 8.77
N GLU A 190 -11.87 0.84 8.16
CA GLU A 190 -13.01 1.71 8.45
C GLU A 190 -13.37 2.52 7.21
N TRP A 191 -14.57 3.09 7.17
CA TRP A 191 -15.00 3.93 6.06
C TRP A 191 -14.07 5.13 5.85
N VAL A 192 -13.49 5.24 4.65
CA VAL A 192 -12.55 6.30 4.29
C VAL A 192 -13.28 7.57 3.86
N GLY A 193 -14.32 7.42 3.04
CA GLY A 193 -15.04 8.55 2.46
C GLY A 193 -15.80 8.19 1.19
N ASN A 194 -16.39 9.21 0.57
CA ASN A 194 -17.28 9.02 -0.58
C ASN A 194 -16.49 8.73 -1.86
N ARG A 195 -17.15 8.07 -2.82
CA ARG A 195 -16.68 7.90 -4.21
C ARG A 195 -15.24 7.38 -4.30
N GLY A 196 -14.30 8.13 -4.89
CA GLY A 196 -12.91 7.73 -5.13
C GLY A 196 -11.99 7.73 -3.91
N ALA A 197 -12.47 8.16 -2.74
CA ALA A 197 -11.64 8.39 -1.55
C ALA A 197 -10.80 7.17 -1.13
N GLY A 198 -11.37 5.95 -1.14
CA GLY A 198 -10.67 4.74 -0.72
C GLY A 198 -9.42 4.43 -1.57
N HIS A 199 -9.56 4.50 -2.89
CA HIS A 199 -8.42 4.33 -3.81
C HIS A 199 -7.44 5.52 -3.75
N TYR A 200 -7.91 6.74 -3.48
CA TYR A 200 -7.01 7.88 -3.29
C TYR A 200 -6.12 7.70 -2.06
N VAL A 201 -6.69 7.31 -0.92
CA VAL A 201 -5.93 7.02 0.31
C VAL A 201 -4.94 5.88 0.10
N LYS A 202 -5.32 4.83 -0.64
CA LYS A 202 -4.40 3.75 -1.01
C LYS A 202 -3.24 4.22 -1.88
N MET A 203 -3.51 5.10 -2.84
CA MET A 203 -2.48 5.71 -3.67
C MET A 203 -1.49 6.52 -2.82
N VAL A 204 -1.98 7.32 -1.87
CA VAL A 204 -1.12 8.07 -0.94
C VAL A 204 -0.30 7.12 -0.08
N HIS A 205 -0.90 6.05 0.46
CA HIS A 205 -0.16 5.00 1.17
C HIS A 205 1.01 4.46 0.31
N ASN A 206 0.77 4.13 -0.96
CA ASN A 206 1.84 3.61 -1.83
C ASN A 206 2.92 4.66 -2.16
N GLY A 207 2.57 5.94 -2.21
CA GLY A 207 3.58 6.98 -2.38
C GLY A 207 4.44 7.14 -1.12
N ILE A 208 3.83 7.14 0.07
CA ILE A 208 4.55 7.13 1.35
C ILE A 208 5.45 5.89 1.44
N GLU A 209 4.99 4.71 1.01
CA GLU A 209 5.80 3.49 0.90
C GLU A 209 7.05 3.70 0.04
N TYR A 210 6.94 4.41 -1.09
CA TYR A 210 8.09 4.73 -1.94
C TYR A 210 9.07 5.65 -1.21
N GLY A 211 8.57 6.65 -0.49
CA GLY A 211 9.38 7.54 0.34
C GLY A 211 10.12 6.79 1.43
N ASP A 212 9.44 5.96 2.22
CA ASP A 212 10.04 5.19 3.31
C ASP A 212 11.14 4.25 2.80
N MET A 213 10.89 3.53 1.70
CA MET A 213 11.90 2.67 1.08
C MET A 213 13.13 3.48 0.63
N GLN A 214 12.92 4.63 -0.01
CA GLN A 214 14.02 5.47 -0.49
C GLN A 214 14.87 6.01 0.66
N LEU A 215 14.23 6.49 1.73
CA LEU A 215 14.94 6.95 2.93
C LEU A 215 15.77 5.85 3.58
N ILE A 216 15.23 4.63 3.64
CA ILE A 216 15.95 3.45 4.15
C ILE A 216 17.15 3.12 3.24
N CYS A 217 16.98 3.17 1.91
CA CYS A 217 18.07 2.97 0.97
C CYS A 217 19.19 4.01 1.14
N GLU A 218 18.85 5.27 1.40
CA GLU A 218 19.84 6.33 1.66
C GLU A 218 20.57 6.12 2.99
N ALA A 219 19.86 5.74 4.04
CA ALA A 219 20.47 5.36 5.32
C ALA A 219 21.45 4.18 5.14
N TYR A 220 21.02 3.11 4.47
CA TYR A 220 21.87 1.99 4.08
C TYR A 220 23.12 2.45 3.32
N TRP A 221 22.94 3.31 2.31
CA TRP A 221 24.02 3.77 1.45
C TRP A 221 25.06 4.58 2.21
N MET A 222 24.62 5.48 3.10
CA MET A 222 25.51 6.25 3.97
C MET A 222 26.29 5.35 4.93
N LEU A 223 25.63 4.40 5.59
CA LEU A 223 26.30 3.47 6.50
C LEU A 223 27.31 2.57 5.75
N LYS A 224 26.96 2.08 4.56
CA LYS A 224 27.85 1.22 3.78
C LYS A 224 29.05 1.98 3.21
N LEU A 225 28.84 3.15 2.61
CA LEU A 225 29.92 3.87 1.94
C LEU A 225 30.74 4.77 2.86
N ALA A 226 30.11 5.49 3.79
CA ALA A 226 30.82 6.41 4.68
C ALA A 226 31.55 5.65 5.81
N LEU A 227 30.91 4.62 6.37
CA LEU A 227 31.47 3.83 7.47
C LEU A 227 32.09 2.49 7.05
N GLY A 228 31.91 2.06 5.80
CA GLY A 228 32.45 0.78 5.33
C GLY A 228 31.79 -0.44 5.98
N MET A 229 30.54 -0.31 6.44
CA MET A 229 29.89 -1.36 7.22
C MET A 229 29.61 -2.62 6.40
N SER A 230 29.83 -3.78 7.03
CA SER A 230 29.44 -5.08 6.45
C SER A 230 27.93 -5.29 6.55
N ASN A 231 27.40 -6.27 5.81
CA ASN A 231 25.96 -6.58 5.87
C ASN A 231 25.56 -7.13 7.26
N GLU A 232 26.46 -7.81 7.97
CA GLU A 232 26.25 -8.23 9.36
C GLU A 232 26.14 -7.03 10.31
N GLU A 233 27.02 -6.03 10.18
CA GLU A 233 26.92 -4.81 11.00
C GLU A 233 25.65 -4.00 10.66
N LEU A 234 25.25 -3.98 9.38
CA LEU A 234 24.00 -3.35 8.93
C LEU A 234 22.79 -4.08 9.52
N TYR A 235 22.80 -5.42 9.55
CA TYR A 235 21.77 -6.21 10.22
C TYR A 235 21.61 -5.78 11.68
N ASP A 236 22.71 -5.68 12.43
CA ASP A 236 22.67 -5.31 13.85
C ASP A 236 22.13 -3.88 14.06
N VAL A 237 22.54 -2.92 13.23
CA VAL A 237 22.04 -1.54 13.31
C VAL A 237 20.54 -1.46 13.04
N PHE A 238 20.05 -2.08 11.96
CA PHE A 238 18.63 -2.07 11.64
C PHE A 238 17.80 -2.87 12.65
N SER A 239 18.38 -3.93 13.23
CA SER A 239 17.78 -4.66 14.35
C SER A 239 17.60 -3.78 15.58
N GLU A 240 18.59 -2.95 15.91
CA GLU A 240 18.49 -2.01 17.03
C GLU A 240 17.51 -0.86 16.74
N TRP A 241 17.54 -0.29 15.53
CA TRP A 241 16.58 0.75 15.14
C TRP A 241 15.13 0.27 15.22
N ASN A 242 14.88 -1.01 14.90
CA ASN A 242 13.54 -1.59 14.97
C ASN A 242 13.01 -1.79 16.40
N LYS A 243 13.83 -1.56 17.45
CA LYS A 243 13.38 -1.60 18.85
C LYS A 243 12.99 -0.22 19.38
N GLY A 244 13.22 0.84 18.59
CA GLY A 244 12.99 2.23 18.97
C GLY A 244 11.88 2.89 18.16
N GLU A 245 11.99 4.20 17.96
CA GLU A 245 10.98 5.01 17.23
C GLU A 245 10.85 4.69 15.73
N LEU A 246 11.80 3.93 15.18
CA LEU A 246 11.78 3.44 13.80
C LEU A 246 11.13 2.06 13.66
N ASP A 247 10.62 1.46 14.75
CA ASP A 247 9.92 0.17 14.72
C ASP A 247 8.82 0.17 13.63
N SER A 248 9.10 -0.61 12.58
CA SER A 248 8.26 -0.70 11.39
C SER A 248 8.63 -1.91 10.56
N TYR A 249 7.65 -2.41 9.80
CA TYR A 249 7.85 -3.57 8.94
C TYR A 249 8.97 -3.36 7.90
N LEU A 250 9.09 -2.16 7.33
CA LEU A 250 10.14 -1.89 6.35
C LEU A 250 11.55 -1.93 6.95
N ILE A 251 11.73 -1.53 8.22
CA ILE A 251 13.01 -1.66 8.93
C ILE A 251 13.28 -3.12 9.28
N GLU A 252 12.25 -3.85 9.74
CA GLU A 252 12.31 -5.29 10.03
C GLU A 252 12.77 -6.11 8.82
N ILE A 253 12.12 -5.95 7.65
CA ILE A 253 12.51 -6.71 6.46
C ILE A 253 13.87 -6.25 5.93
N THR A 254 14.25 -4.98 6.12
CA THR A 254 15.57 -4.49 5.70
C THR A 254 16.67 -5.17 6.51
N ARG A 255 16.47 -5.30 7.84
CA ARG A 255 17.34 -6.12 8.70
C ARG A 255 17.44 -7.54 8.12
N ASP A 256 16.32 -8.21 7.90
CA ASP A 256 16.32 -9.61 7.45
C ASP A 256 16.99 -9.79 6.09
N ILE A 257 16.80 -8.86 5.15
CA ILE A 257 17.44 -8.85 3.83
C ILE A 257 18.97 -8.91 3.94
N PHE A 258 19.57 -8.20 4.90
CA PHE A 258 21.03 -8.23 5.09
C PHE A 258 21.56 -9.59 5.56
N SER A 259 20.71 -10.47 6.09
CA SER A 259 21.11 -11.81 6.53
C SER A 259 21.06 -12.86 5.40
N VAL A 260 20.35 -12.57 4.30
CA VAL A 260 20.08 -13.57 3.26
C VAL A 260 21.31 -13.84 2.41
N LYS A 261 21.72 -15.11 2.36
CA LYS A 261 22.78 -15.61 1.48
C LYS A 261 22.19 -16.18 0.21
N ASP A 262 22.85 -15.93 -0.91
CA ASP A 262 22.58 -16.59 -2.17
C ASP A 262 23.09 -18.05 -2.10
N PRO A 263 22.24 -19.07 -2.34
CA PRO A 263 22.62 -20.47 -2.20
C PRO A 263 23.64 -20.93 -3.26
N GLU A 264 23.74 -20.25 -4.40
CA GLU A 264 24.64 -20.63 -5.48
C GLU A 264 26.07 -20.12 -5.24
N THR A 265 26.22 -18.87 -4.80
CA THR A 265 27.52 -18.21 -4.64
C THR A 265 28.00 -18.13 -3.19
N GLY A 266 27.11 -18.29 -2.20
CA GLY A 266 27.39 -18.06 -0.79
C GLY A 266 27.60 -16.58 -0.40
N GLN A 267 27.46 -15.66 -1.35
CA GLN A 267 27.53 -14.22 -1.11
C GLN A 267 26.21 -13.71 -0.53
N TYR A 268 26.20 -12.47 -0.03
CA TYR A 268 24.95 -11.84 0.39
C TYR A 268 24.08 -11.53 -0.82
N LEU A 269 22.83 -12.01 -0.80
CA LEU A 269 21.93 -11.91 -1.94
C LEU A 269 21.70 -10.45 -2.35
N VAL A 270 21.57 -9.54 -1.37
CA VAL A 270 21.36 -8.11 -1.62
C VAL A 270 22.44 -7.46 -2.49
N ASP A 271 23.68 -7.95 -2.42
CA ASP A 271 24.81 -7.43 -3.20
C ASP A 271 24.83 -7.96 -4.65
N LEU A 272 24.05 -9.00 -4.93
CA LEU A 272 23.93 -9.61 -6.26
C LEU A 272 22.70 -9.09 -7.03
N ILE A 273 21.74 -8.45 -6.33
CA ILE A 273 20.54 -7.90 -6.94
C ILE A 273 20.90 -6.71 -7.83
N LEU A 274 20.42 -6.74 -9.07
CA LEU A 274 20.57 -5.63 -10.00
C LEU A 274 19.89 -4.36 -9.44
N ASP A 275 20.64 -3.26 -9.38
CA ASP A 275 20.23 -1.95 -8.85
C ASP A 275 19.32 -1.18 -9.82
N THR A 276 18.25 -1.82 -10.27
CA THR A 276 17.20 -1.27 -11.14
C THR A 276 15.84 -1.47 -10.50
N ALA A 277 15.33 -0.43 -9.84
CA ALA A 277 14.06 -0.51 -9.13
C ALA A 277 12.87 -0.46 -10.12
N GLY A 278 11.98 -1.45 -10.00
CA GLY A 278 10.68 -1.42 -10.68
C GLY A 278 9.71 -0.41 -10.04
N ALA A 279 8.71 0.02 -10.82
CA ALA A 279 7.60 0.84 -10.35
C ALA A 279 6.29 0.41 -11.01
N LYS A 280 5.21 0.32 -10.23
CA LYS A 280 3.86 -0.06 -10.71
C LYS A 280 2.95 1.13 -11.01
N GLY A 281 3.45 2.37 -10.87
CA GLY A 281 2.76 3.61 -11.25
C GLY A 281 2.09 4.38 -10.11
N THR A 282 1.72 3.73 -8.99
CA THR A 282 0.99 4.39 -7.89
C THR A 282 1.75 5.52 -7.21
N GLY A 283 3.07 5.38 -7.00
CA GLY A 283 3.90 6.47 -6.47
C GLY A 283 3.99 7.68 -7.41
N LYS A 284 4.00 7.43 -8.72
CA LYS A 284 3.92 8.49 -9.75
C LYS A 284 2.58 9.21 -9.68
N TRP A 285 1.47 8.50 -9.51
CA TRP A 285 0.14 9.11 -9.38
C TRP A 285 0.05 10.07 -8.20
N MET A 286 0.56 9.69 -7.02
CA MET A 286 0.62 10.61 -5.87
C MET A 286 1.37 11.89 -6.21
N SER A 287 2.51 11.78 -6.87
CA SER A 287 3.34 12.93 -7.27
C SER A 287 2.63 13.83 -8.28
N GLN A 288 1.99 13.25 -9.30
CA GLN A 288 1.24 14.01 -10.31
C GLN A 288 0.04 14.74 -9.70
N LEU A 289 -0.70 14.08 -8.81
CA LEU A 289 -1.87 14.67 -8.19
C LEU A 289 -1.51 15.72 -7.13
N ALA A 290 -0.34 15.61 -6.51
CA ALA A 290 0.19 16.68 -5.67
C ALA A 290 0.46 17.96 -6.49
N LEU A 291 1.01 17.81 -7.70
CA LEU A 291 1.21 18.92 -8.64
C LEU A 291 -0.14 19.52 -9.08
N ASP A 292 -1.12 18.69 -9.44
CA ASP A 292 -2.46 19.13 -9.83
C ASP A 292 -3.14 19.94 -8.69
N LEU A 293 -2.99 19.50 -7.44
CA LEU A 293 -3.54 20.15 -6.25
C LEU A 293 -2.73 21.36 -5.76
N GLY A 294 -1.54 21.60 -6.31
CA GLY A 294 -0.64 22.68 -5.86
C GLY A 294 -0.07 22.47 -4.45
N VAL A 295 0.14 21.22 -4.02
CA VAL A 295 0.64 20.87 -2.68
C VAL A 295 2.02 20.20 -2.72
N PRO A 296 2.85 20.37 -1.67
CA PRO A 296 4.19 19.79 -1.66
C PRO A 296 4.15 18.26 -1.45
N SER A 297 4.81 17.53 -2.35
CA SER A 297 5.06 16.08 -2.24
C SER A 297 6.50 15.75 -2.66
N THR A 298 7.45 16.54 -2.16
CA THR A 298 8.83 16.57 -2.66
C THR A 298 9.55 15.25 -2.43
N LEU A 299 9.37 14.64 -1.25
CA LEU A 299 10.11 13.44 -0.87
C LEU A 299 9.67 12.22 -1.70
N VAL A 300 8.36 12.01 -1.80
CA VAL A 300 7.78 10.93 -2.64
C VAL A 300 8.14 11.14 -4.11
N THR A 301 8.09 12.39 -4.60
CA THR A 301 8.47 12.70 -5.98
C THR A 301 9.95 12.37 -6.24
N THR A 302 10.85 12.72 -5.32
CA THR A 302 12.26 12.35 -5.42
C THR A 302 12.45 10.84 -5.36
N ALA A 303 11.71 10.12 -4.51
CA ALA A 303 11.75 8.66 -4.46
C ALA A 303 11.31 8.01 -5.78
N VAL A 304 10.31 8.60 -6.47
CA VAL A 304 9.94 8.18 -7.82
C VAL A 304 11.10 8.41 -8.80
N TYR A 305 11.73 9.58 -8.78
CA TYR A 305 12.87 9.86 -9.65
C TYR A 305 14.11 9.01 -9.34
N ALA A 306 14.36 8.66 -8.08
CA ALA A 306 15.43 7.75 -7.67
C ALA A 306 15.25 6.36 -8.32
N ARG A 307 14.00 5.87 -8.40
CA ARG A 307 13.70 4.65 -9.15
C ARG A 307 13.95 4.82 -10.64
N CYS A 308 13.50 5.93 -11.24
CA CYS A 308 13.73 6.23 -12.65
C CYS A 308 15.22 6.26 -13.01
N ILE A 309 16.06 6.96 -12.23
CA ILE A 309 17.51 7.02 -12.50
C ILE A 309 18.18 5.66 -12.27
N SER A 310 17.71 4.85 -11.30
CA SER A 310 18.21 3.49 -11.09
C SER A 310 18.01 2.62 -12.34
N ALA A 311 16.84 2.74 -13.00
CA ALA A 311 16.51 2.00 -14.22
C ALA A 311 17.37 2.39 -15.43
N MET A 312 18.01 3.57 -15.41
CA MET A 312 18.96 4.00 -16.44
C MET A 312 20.37 3.39 -16.22
N LYS A 313 20.45 2.09 -15.89
CA LYS A 313 21.69 1.41 -15.47
C LYS A 313 22.84 1.61 -16.45
N ASP A 314 22.63 1.33 -17.73
CA ASP A 314 23.69 1.44 -18.74
C ASP A 314 24.21 2.87 -18.88
N ALA A 315 23.33 3.87 -18.76
CA ALA A 315 23.72 5.28 -18.78
C ALA A 315 24.55 5.63 -17.55
N ARG A 316 24.17 5.16 -16.35
CA ARG A 316 24.94 5.35 -15.11
C ARG A 316 26.33 4.70 -15.20
N VAL A 317 26.43 3.48 -15.72
CA VAL A 317 27.71 2.76 -15.90
C VAL A 317 28.63 3.46 -16.90
N ARG A 318 28.08 4.08 -17.96
CA ARG A 318 28.88 4.92 -18.87
C ARG A 318 29.32 6.21 -18.19
N ALA A 319 28.42 6.90 -17.49
CA ALA A 319 28.71 8.15 -16.81
C ALA A 319 29.78 7.99 -15.71
N SER A 320 29.76 6.88 -14.96
CA SER A 320 30.73 6.62 -13.87
C SER A 320 32.17 6.43 -14.36
N LYS A 321 32.41 6.29 -15.67
CA LYS A 321 33.74 6.20 -16.28
C LYS A 321 34.26 7.56 -16.77
N LEU A 322 33.39 8.58 -16.80
CA LEU A 322 33.66 9.88 -17.41
C LEU A 322 33.55 11.03 -16.40
N LEU A 323 32.72 10.86 -15.36
CA LEU A 323 32.48 11.88 -14.35
C LEU A 323 33.29 11.55 -13.10
N ASP A 324 34.18 12.48 -12.73
CA ASP A 324 34.89 12.43 -11.47
C ASP A 324 34.03 13.05 -10.36
N GLY A 325 34.00 12.40 -9.21
CA GLY A 325 33.44 12.93 -7.98
C GLY A 325 34.53 13.18 -6.94
N PRO A 326 34.18 13.70 -5.75
CA PRO A 326 35.08 13.67 -4.61
C PRO A 326 35.58 12.24 -4.41
N THR A 327 36.88 12.04 -4.21
CA THR A 327 37.43 10.73 -3.87
C THR A 327 36.68 10.22 -2.66
N PRO A 328 35.95 9.08 -2.75
CA PRO A 328 35.23 8.54 -1.61
C PRO A 328 36.27 8.25 -0.53
N CYS A 329 36.27 9.08 0.52
CA CYS A 329 37.00 8.79 1.73
C CYS A 329 36.23 7.69 2.49
N VAL A 330 36.18 6.49 1.90
CA VAL A 330 35.73 5.27 2.58
C VAL A 330 36.54 5.21 3.88
N CYS A 331 35.86 5.15 5.02
CA CYS A 331 36.49 5.19 6.33
C CYS A 331 37.15 6.55 6.67
N THR A 332 36.39 7.65 6.76
CA THR A 332 36.85 8.86 7.47
C THR A 332 35.94 9.29 8.61
N CYS A 333 34.64 8.98 8.54
CA CYS A 333 33.69 9.21 9.61
C CYS A 333 33.91 8.16 10.71
N GLY A 334 34.88 8.36 11.61
CA GLY A 334 35.17 7.44 12.71
C GLY A 334 36.05 6.24 12.38
N ALA A 335 36.90 6.33 11.35
CA ALA A 335 37.87 5.28 11.06
C ALA A 335 38.85 5.07 12.22
N GLY A 336 38.77 3.90 12.85
CA GLY A 336 39.54 3.55 14.03
C GLY A 336 38.97 4.09 15.35
N ASP A 337 37.87 4.84 15.33
CA ASP A 337 37.19 5.36 16.53
C ASP A 337 35.75 4.83 16.64
N PRO A 338 35.52 3.82 17.49
CA PRO A 338 34.19 3.28 17.77
C PRO A 338 33.17 4.33 18.25
N ALA A 339 33.60 5.37 18.96
CA ALA A 339 32.70 6.41 19.46
C ALA A 339 32.17 7.27 18.32
N ALA A 340 33.05 7.71 17.41
CA ALA A 340 32.67 8.46 16.22
C ALA A 340 31.80 7.63 15.25
N LYS A 341 32.08 6.32 15.08
CA LYS A 341 31.21 5.41 14.30
C LYS A 341 29.79 5.38 14.88
N LYS A 342 29.68 5.21 16.21
CA LYS A 342 28.39 5.17 16.91
C LYS A 342 27.64 6.51 16.80
N GLU A 343 28.35 7.63 16.91
CA GLU A 343 27.77 8.96 16.74
C GLU A 343 27.18 9.14 15.33
N PHE A 344 27.92 8.75 14.28
CA PHE A 344 27.45 8.85 12.91
C PHE A 344 26.20 7.97 12.65
N ILE A 345 26.19 6.73 13.18
CA ILE A 345 25.01 5.86 13.10
C ILE A 345 23.78 6.52 13.73
N GLU A 346 23.94 7.15 14.90
CA GLU A 346 22.84 7.87 15.56
C GLU A 346 22.39 9.10 14.78
N LYS A 347 23.31 9.82 14.12
CA LYS A 347 22.96 10.94 13.25
C LYS A 347 22.10 10.47 12.07
N VAL A 348 22.52 9.43 11.37
CA VAL A 348 21.75 8.83 10.27
C VAL A 348 20.37 8.35 10.75
N ARG A 349 20.30 7.73 11.93
CA ARG A 349 19.03 7.28 12.52
C ARG A 349 18.05 8.44 12.74
N LYS A 350 18.54 9.55 13.32
CA LYS A 350 17.73 10.77 13.54
C LYS A 350 17.34 11.46 12.23
N ALA A 351 18.25 11.52 11.27
CA ALA A 351 17.98 12.05 9.93
C ALA A 351 16.88 11.24 9.21
N LEU A 352 16.96 9.91 9.27
CA LEU A 352 15.96 9.00 8.75
C LEU A 352 14.59 9.25 9.39
N TYR A 353 14.53 9.35 10.72
CA TYR A 353 13.28 9.56 11.44
C TYR A 353 12.64 10.93 11.15
N ALA A 354 13.44 12.01 11.15
CA ALA A 354 12.96 13.35 10.81
C ALA A 354 12.46 13.42 9.35
N SER A 355 13.19 12.80 8.42
CA SER A 355 12.79 12.72 7.01
C SER A 355 11.48 11.94 6.83
N LYS A 356 11.32 10.84 7.57
CA LYS A 356 10.08 10.07 7.61
C LYS A 356 8.91 10.93 8.07
N ILE A 357 9.06 11.68 9.17
CA ILE A 357 8.01 12.61 9.65
C ILE A 357 7.61 13.59 8.54
N CYS A 358 8.57 14.19 7.84
CA CYS A 358 8.28 15.12 6.76
C CYS A 358 7.55 14.46 5.58
N SER A 359 7.91 13.22 5.21
CA SER A 359 7.19 12.45 4.17
C SER A 359 5.71 12.28 4.52
N TYR A 360 5.42 11.84 5.75
CA TYR A 360 4.03 11.65 6.20
C TYR A 360 3.29 12.98 6.31
N ALA A 361 3.94 14.04 6.80
CA ALA A 361 3.36 15.38 6.86
C ALA A 361 2.90 15.87 5.48
N GLN A 362 3.73 15.68 4.45
CA GLN A 362 3.37 15.99 3.06
C GLN A 362 2.20 15.15 2.56
N GLY A 363 2.20 13.85 2.83
CA GLY A 363 1.09 12.96 2.46
C GLY A 363 -0.24 13.36 3.08
N TYR A 364 -0.24 13.76 4.36
CA TYR A 364 -1.46 14.24 5.03
C TYR A 364 -1.92 15.60 4.53
N VAL A 365 -1.01 16.55 4.27
CA VAL A 365 -1.34 17.82 3.60
C VAL A 365 -2.02 17.55 2.25
N GLN A 366 -1.51 16.60 1.47
CA GLN A 366 -2.11 16.20 0.20
C GLN A 366 -3.50 15.59 0.37
N MET A 367 -3.72 14.73 1.38
CA MET A 367 -5.05 14.18 1.66
C MET A 367 -6.04 15.27 2.10
N CYS A 368 -5.61 16.23 2.93
CA CYS A 368 -6.44 17.37 3.33
C CYS A 368 -6.88 18.19 2.10
N ALA A 369 -5.95 18.51 1.20
CA ALA A 369 -6.25 19.27 -0.02
C ALA A 369 -7.19 18.50 -0.95
N ALA A 370 -6.97 17.20 -1.13
CA ALA A 370 -7.85 16.34 -1.93
C ALA A 370 -9.26 16.22 -1.33
N GLY A 371 -9.38 16.12 0.00
CA GLY A 371 -10.67 16.12 0.68
C GLY A 371 -11.49 17.37 0.37
N LYS A 372 -10.85 18.54 0.35
CA LYS A 372 -11.47 19.82 -0.02
C LYS A 372 -11.83 19.89 -1.51
N GLU A 373 -10.89 19.54 -2.40
CA GLU A 373 -11.08 19.61 -3.86
C GLU A 373 -12.21 18.71 -4.35
N TYR A 374 -12.28 17.47 -3.83
CA TYR A 374 -13.21 16.46 -4.31
C TYR A 374 -14.46 16.30 -3.44
N ASP A 375 -14.67 17.19 -2.45
CA ASP A 375 -15.77 17.13 -1.49
C ASP A 375 -15.90 15.73 -0.83
N TRP A 376 -14.77 15.25 -0.31
CA TRP A 376 -14.71 14.02 0.46
C TRP A 376 -14.59 14.34 1.95
N ASN A 377 -15.49 13.79 2.75
CA ASN A 377 -15.40 13.83 4.20
C ASN A 377 -14.38 12.81 4.72
N LEU A 378 -13.09 13.06 4.47
CA LEU A 378 -12.00 12.18 4.87
C LEU A 378 -11.79 12.22 6.39
N ASN A 379 -11.74 11.06 7.02
CA ASN A 379 -11.44 10.95 8.44
C ASN A 379 -9.95 10.65 8.66
N LEU A 380 -9.12 11.68 8.77
CA LEU A 380 -7.66 11.58 8.75
C LEU A 380 -7.06 10.79 9.92
N GLY A 381 -7.62 10.93 11.14
CA GLY A 381 -7.18 10.13 12.28
C GLY A 381 -7.39 8.62 12.08
N PRO A 382 -8.62 8.16 11.76
CA PRO A 382 -8.89 6.78 11.38
C PRO A 382 -8.13 6.29 10.16
N ILE A 383 -7.82 7.13 9.17
CA ILE A 383 -6.93 6.74 8.05
C ILE A 383 -5.56 6.29 8.59
N ALA A 384 -4.99 6.96 9.60
CA ALA A 384 -3.77 6.52 10.26
C ALA A 384 -3.90 5.13 10.91
N LEU A 385 -5.07 4.84 11.51
CA LEU A 385 -5.35 3.51 12.09
C LEU A 385 -5.33 2.40 11.02
N LEU A 386 -5.84 2.68 9.81
CA LEU A 386 -5.84 1.71 8.71
C LEU A 386 -4.43 1.22 8.39
N TRP A 387 -3.42 2.05 8.60
CA TRP A 387 -2.04 1.75 8.24
C TRP A 387 -1.24 1.08 9.37
N ARG A 388 -1.78 0.99 10.61
CA ARG A 388 -1.05 0.44 11.77
C ARG A 388 -0.74 -1.04 11.67
N GLY A 389 -1.51 -1.79 10.88
CA GLY A 389 -1.37 -3.22 10.70
C GLY A 389 -1.76 -3.64 9.29
N GLY A 390 -1.34 -4.83 8.89
CA GLY A 390 -1.68 -5.43 7.59
C GLY A 390 -1.06 -4.76 6.36
N CYS A 391 -0.68 -3.49 6.41
CA CYS A 391 -0.06 -2.78 5.29
C CYS A 391 1.47 -2.82 5.31
N ILE A 392 2.13 -2.34 4.24
CA ILE A 392 3.59 -2.32 4.12
C ILE A 392 4.22 -1.24 4.99
N ILE A 393 3.59 -0.07 5.09
CA ILE A 393 4.12 1.07 5.86
C ILE A 393 3.79 0.99 7.37
N ARG A 394 3.35 -0.17 7.85
CA ARG A 394 2.96 -0.36 9.25
C ARG A 394 4.13 -0.07 10.19
N ALA A 395 3.87 0.80 11.18
CA ALA A 395 4.85 1.33 12.11
C ALA A 395 4.17 1.80 13.40
N THR A 396 4.91 1.77 14.51
CA THR A 396 4.44 2.32 15.80
C THR A 396 4.15 3.83 15.71
N PHE A 397 4.90 4.53 14.86
CA PHE A 397 4.74 5.94 14.52
C PHE A 397 3.32 6.36 14.13
N LEU A 398 2.53 5.48 13.51
CA LEU A 398 1.19 5.79 13.02
C LEU A 398 0.19 6.08 14.15
N GLU A 399 0.43 5.55 15.35
CA GLU A 399 -0.41 5.86 16.52
C GLU A 399 -0.28 7.34 16.91
N ARG A 400 0.91 7.90 16.76
CA ARG A 400 1.17 9.32 17.05
C ARG A 400 0.43 10.23 16.08
N ILE A 401 0.25 9.79 14.82
CA ILE A 401 -0.52 10.55 13.83
C ILE A 401 -2.00 10.57 14.23
N LYS A 402 -2.53 9.42 14.63
CA LYS A 402 -3.90 9.34 15.14
C LYS A 402 -4.09 10.24 16.37
N GLU A 403 -3.19 10.15 17.35
CA GLU A 403 -3.21 10.99 18.56
C GLU A 403 -3.19 12.50 18.22
N ALA A 404 -2.45 12.90 17.18
CA ALA A 404 -2.40 14.29 16.73
C ALA A 404 -3.76 14.76 16.18
N PHE A 405 -4.41 13.95 15.34
CA PHE A 405 -5.73 14.28 14.80
C PHE A 405 -6.86 14.14 15.84
N ASP A 406 -6.74 13.25 16.82
CA ASP A 406 -7.70 13.16 17.94
C ASP A 406 -7.70 14.45 18.77
N LYS A 407 -6.53 15.10 18.92
CA LYS A 407 -6.40 16.40 19.62
C LYS A 407 -6.87 17.56 18.76
N ASN A 408 -6.62 17.52 17.46
CA ASN A 408 -6.99 18.56 16.51
C ASN A 408 -7.40 17.96 15.16
N LEU A 409 -8.71 17.86 14.91
CA LEU A 409 -9.27 17.35 13.67
C LEU A 409 -8.95 18.25 12.45
N GLU A 410 -8.66 19.53 12.69
CA GLU A 410 -8.31 20.52 11.66
C GLU A 410 -6.80 20.75 11.57
N LEU A 411 -5.98 19.81 12.07
CA LEU A 411 -4.52 19.92 12.02
C LEU A 411 -4.02 20.08 10.58
N GLU A 412 -3.53 21.27 10.25
CA GLU A 412 -3.09 21.62 8.89
C GLU A 412 -1.86 20.82 8.45
N ASN A 413 -0.96 20.53 9.40
CA ASN A 413 0.28 19.83 9.14
C ASN A 413 0.73 19.08 10.41
N LEU A 414 1.19 17.83 10.26
CA LEU A 414 1.68 17.01 11.37
C LEU A 414 2.79 17.70 12.16
N LEU A 415 3.65 18.50 11.52
CA LEU A 415 4.74 19.20 12.16
C LEU A 415 4.30 20.22 13.23
N LEU A 416 3.01 20.58 13.27
CA LEU A 416 2.45 21.49 14.26
C LEU A 416 2.00 20.78 15.55
N ASP A 417 1.85 19.45 15.53
CA ASP A 417 1.56 18.70 16.75
C ASP A 417 2.82 18.64 17.65
N PRO A 418 2.68 18.80 18.99
CA PRO A 418 3.80 18.83 19.91
C PRO A 418 4.75 17.64 19.83
N TYR A 419 4.26 16.43 19.55
CA TYR A 419 5.11 15.25 19.45
C TYR A 419 6.04 15.35 18.23
N PHE A 420 5.48 15.60 17.04
CA PHE A 420 6.28 15.68 15.81
C PHE A 420 7.19 16.90 15.80
N LYS A 421 6.72 18.03 16.33
CA LYS A 421 7.55 19.22 16.53
C LYS A 421 8.81 18.88 17.34
N ASN A 422 8.65 18.25 18.52
CA ASN A 422 9.77 17.89 19.38
C ASN A 422 10.71 16.86 18.72
N ALA A 423 10.15 15.88 18.01
CA ALA A 423 10.93 14.88 17.27
C ALA A 423 11.83 15.52 16.20
N VAL A 424 11.31 16.49 15.44
CA VAL A 424 12.08 17.21 14.43
C VAL A 424 13.08 18.17 15.08
N GLU A 425 12.68 18.95 16.09
CA GLU A 425 13.57 19.89 16.78
C GLU A 425 14.77 19.20 17.44
N SER A 426 14.58 18.00 17.98
CA SER A 426 15.65 17.20 18.60
C SER A 426 16.52 16.41 17.61
N SER A 427 16.06 16.30 16.35
CA SER A 427 16.76 15.58 15.27
C SER A 427 17.44 16.52 14.28
N GLN A 428 17.03 17.79 14.18
CA GLN A 428 17.45 18.68 13.10
C GLN A 428 18.97 18.92 13.02
N THR A 429 19.69 18.94 14.14
CA THR A 429 21.16 19.10 14.10
C THR A 429 21.80 17.88 13.44
N ALA A 430 21.43 16.69 13.92
CA ALA A 430 21.87 15.42 13.33
C ALA A 430 21.39 15.20 11.90
N TRP A 431 20.32 15.88 11.49
CA TRP A 431 19.80 15.83 10.13
C TRP A 431 20.51 16.79 9.17
N ARG A 432 21.09 17.89 9.70
CA ARG A 432 21.87 18.86 8.91
C ARG A 432 23.33 18.44 8.77
N ASP A 433 23.88 17.87 9.83
CA ASP A 433 25.18 17.20 9.84
C ASP A 433 25.15 15.95 8.96
#